data_AF-A0A659RVG1-F1
#
_entry.id   AF-A0A659RVG1-F1
#
_cell.length_a   1.000
_cell.length_b   1.000
_cell.length_c   1.000
_cell.angle_alpha   90.00
_cell.angle_beta   90.00
_cell.angle_gamma   90.00
#
_symmetry.space_group_name_H-M   'P 1'
#
loop_
_entity.id
_entity.type
_entity.pdbx_description
1 polymer ?
#
loop_
_entity_poly.entity_id
_entity_poly.type
_entity_poly.pdbx_seq_one_letter_code
_entity_poly.pdbx_strand_id
1 'polypeptide(L)'
;MMKMRWLGAAIMLTLYASSSWAFSIDDVAKQAQSLAGKGYAAPKSNLPSVFRDMKYADYQQIQFNSDKAYWNNLKTPFKLEFYHQGMYFDTPVKINEVTATTVKRIKYSPDYFNFGNVQHDKDTVKD
;
A
#
# COMPACT_ATOMS: atom_id res chain seq x y z
N MET A 1 -35.19 49.73 -21.09
CA MET A 1 -35.70 48.68 -20.17
C MET A 1 -35.12 47.33 -20.57
N MET A 2 -34.42 46.71 -19.61
CA MET A 2 -34.24 45.26 -19.40
C MET A 2 -33.61 44.36 -20.49
N LYS A 3 -32.35 43.96 -20.21
CA LYS A 3 -31.83 42.57 -20.07
C LYS A 3 -30.47 42.37 -20.77
N MET A 4 -29.40 42.79 -20.11
CA MET A 4 -28.02 42.41 -20.47
C MET A 4 -27.18 42.27 -19.20
N ARG A 5 -27.48 41.26 -18.35
CA ARG A 5 -26.76 41.03 -17.08
C ARG A 5 -26.58 39.55 -16.73
N TRP A 6 -26.43 38.67 -17.73
CA TRP A 6 -26.30 37.21 -17.48
C TRP A 6 -25.19 36.52 -18.29
N LEU A 7 -24.28 37.26 -18.92
CA LEU A 7 -23.10 36.66 -19.58
C LEU A 7 -21.81 36.71 -18.75
N GLY A 8 -21.73 37.57 -17.73
CA GLY A 8 -20.52 37.69 -16.90
C GLY A 8 -20.34 36.58 -15.86
N ALA A 9 -21.43 35.90 -15.45
CA ALA A 9 -21.39 34.90 -14.38
C ALA A 9 -20.94 33.50 -14.87
N ALA A 10 -21.04 33.22 -16.17
CA ALA A 10 -20.68 31.90 -16.70
C ALA A 10 -19.16 31.69 -16.86
N ILE A 11 -18.39 32.78 -17.02
CA ILE A 11 -16.93 32.69 -17.25
C ILE A 11 -16.15 32.54 -15.91
N MET A 12 -16.71 32.93 -14.77
CA MET A 12 -16.05 32.77 -13.47
C MET A 12 -16.12 31.36 -12.87
N LEU A 13 -17.02 30.48 -13.34
CA LEU A 13 -17.14 29.11 -12.80
C LEU A 13 -16.13 28.12 -13.41
N THR A 14 -15.51 28.43 -14.54
CA THR A 14 -14.57 27.52 -15.22
C THR A 14 -13.13 27.59 -14.68
N LEU A 15 -12.83 28.57 -13.82
CA LEU A 15 -11.50 28.74 -13.22
C LEU A 15 -11.28 27.94 -11.92
N TYR A 16 -12.28 27.20 -11.45
CA TYR A 16 -12.16 26.25 -10.33
C TYR A 16 -11.98 24.80 -10.81
N ALA A 17 -11.43 24.59 -12.01
CA ALA A 17 -10.76 23.33 -12.31
C ALA A 17 -9.48 23.28 -11.46
N SER A 18 -9.65 23.05 -10.16
CA SER A 18 -8.57 22.67 -9.26
C SER A 18 -7.83 21.54 -9.96
N SER A 19 -6.58 21.77 -10.34
CA SER A 19 -5.67 20.69 -10.66
C SER A 19 -5.70 19.80 -9.41
N SER A 20 -6.49 18.73 -9.44
CA SER A 20 -6.41 17.72 -8.39
C SER A 20 -5.01 17.18 -8.54
N TRP A 21 -4.13 17.47 -7.58
CA TRP A 21 -2.81 16.85 -7.47
C TRP A 21 -3.04 15.36 -7.17
N ALA A 22 -3.43 14.62 -8.20
CA ALA A 22 -3.58 13.18 -8.14
C ALA A 22 -2.19 12.57 -8.13
N PHE A 23 -2.01 11.53 -7.32
CA PHE A 23 -0.76 10.76 -7.30
C PHE A 23 -0.39 10.30 -8.72
N SER A 24 0.88 10.46 -9.06
CA SER A 24 1.41 10.15 -10.39
C SER A 24 2.79 9.51 -10.32
N ILE A 25 3.32 9.13 -11.50
CA ILE A 25 4.70 8.64 -11.60
C ILE A 25 5.74 9.69 -11.17
N ASP A 26 5.43 10.99 -11.29
CA ASP A 26 6.34 12.06 -10.91
C ASP A 26 6.59 12.10 -9.40
N ASP A 27 5.60 11.70 -8.59
CA ASP A 27 5.77 11.55 -7.13
C ASP A 27 6.79 10.45 -6.80
N VAL A 28 6.71 9.33 -7.51
CA VAL A 28 7.66 8.21 -7.36
C VAL A 28 9.03 8.58 -7.91
N ALA A 29 9.10 9.23 -9.06
CA ALA A 29 10.34 9.69 -9.69
C ALA A 29 11.08 10.68 -8.78
N LYS A 30 10.36 11.61 -8.14
CA LYS A 30 10.93 12.55 -7.16
C LYS A 30 11.56 11.82 -5.97
N GLN A 31 10.90 10.79 -5.43
CA GLN A 31 11.48 9.96 -4.37
C GLN A 31 12.71 9.19 -4.86
N ALA A 32 12.65 8.60 -6.06
CA ALA A 32 13.77 7.86 -6.64
C ALA A 32 14.99 8.76 -6.89
N GLN A 33 14.81 9.96 -7.46
CA GLN A 33 15.89 10.94 -7.66
C GLN A 33 16.52 11.37 -6.33
N SER A 34 15.71 11.60 -5.30
CA SER A 34 16.19 11.93 -3.94
C SER A 34 17.03 10.80 -3.32
N LEU A 35 16.67 9.54 -3.58
CA LEU A 35 17.44 8.37 -3.12
C LEU A 35 18.74 8.19 -3.94
N ALA A 36 18.69 8.39 -5.24
CA ALA A 36 19.86 8.30 -6.13
C ALA A 36 20.94 9.35 -5.81
N GLY A 37 20.53 10.51 -5.30
CA GLY A 37 21.45 11.56 -4.82
C GLY A 37 22.13 11.26 -3.47
N LYS A 38 21.88 10.10 -2.86
CA LYS A 38 22.43 9.70 -1.56
C LYS A 38 23.23 8.40 -1.67
N GLY A 39 24.09 8.14 -0.69
CA GLY A 39 24.73 6.83 -0.57
C GLY A 39 23.70 5.72 -0.36
N TYR A 40 23.93 4.55 -0.95
CA TYR A 40 23.05 3.39 -0.79
C TYR A 40 22.96 2.97 0.68
N ALA A 41 21.73 2.82 1.17
CA ALA A 41 21.45 2.27 2.49
C ALA A 41 20.94 0.83 2.32
N ALA A 42 21.76 -0.14 2.71
CA ALA A 42 21.37 -1.54 2.69
C ALA A 42 20.14 -1.78 3.59
N PRO A 43 19.10 -2.49 3.11
CA PRO A 43 17.93 -2.78 3.92
C PRO A 43 18.34 -3.68 5.09
N LYS A 44 17.72 -3.45 6.25
CA LYS A 44 17.97 -4.24 7.46
C LYS A 44 16.77 -5.15 7.68
N SER A 45 17.06 -6.42 7.97
CA SER A 45 16.02 -7.36 8.33
C SER A 45 15.31 -6.91 9.62
N ASN A 46 13.98 -6.89 9.59
CA ASN A 46 13.11 -6.76 10.76
C ASN A 46 12.58 -8.13 11.22
N LEU A 47 12.95 -9.21 10.53
CA LEU A 47 12.33 -10.52 10.68
C LEU A 47 12.84 -11.21 11.95
N PRO A 48 11.96 -11.56 12.91
CA PRO A 48 12.34 -12.34 14.08
C PRO A 48 12.90 -13.71 13.70
N SER A 49 13.74 -14.29 14.57
CA SER A 49 14.39 -15.59 14.31
C SER A 49 13.39 -16.71 13.99
N VAL A 50 12.22 -16.72 14.65
CA VAL A 50 11.17 -17.72 14.41
C VAL A 50 10.72 -17.78 12.95
N PHE A 51 10.72 -16.66 12.23
CA PHE A 51 10.36 -16.60 10.82
C PHE A 51 11.59 -16.65 9.90
N ARG A 52 12.75 -16.16 10.35
CA ARG A 52 14.00 -16.19 9.58
C ARG A 52 14.55 -17.61 9.43
N ASP A 53 14.56 -18.35 10.54
CA ASP A 53 15.17 -19.68 10.64
C ASP A 53 14.15 -20.80 10.35
N MET A 54 12.92 -20.43 9.94
CA MET A 54 11.85 -21.39 9.67
C MET A 54 12.17 -22.27 8.47
N LYS A 55 11.72 -23.52 8.52
CA LYS A 55 11.85 -24.45 7.38
C LYS A 55 10.81 -24.12 6.33
N TYR A 56 11.11 -24.47 5.07
CA TYR A 56 10.19 -24.31 3.95
C TYR A 56 8.79 -24.91 4.21
N ALA A 57 8.74 -26.08 4.85
CA ALA A 57 7.48 -26.75 5.20
C ALA A 57 6.63 -25.94 6.19
N ASP A 58 7.25 -25.15 7.08
CA ASP A 58 6.55 -24.25 7.99
C ASP A 58 6.06 -23.00 7.25
N TYR A 59 6.89 -22.44 6.35
CA TYR A 59 6.50 -21.28 5.54
C TYR A 59 5.29 -21.59 4.63
N GLN A 60 5.22 -22.78 4.04
CA GLN A 60 4.09 -23.22 3.21
C GLN A 60 2.74 -23.29 3.97
N GLN A 61 2.79 -23.41 5.30
CA GLN A 61 1.57 -23.36 6.12
C GLN A 61 1.04 -21.94 6.28
N ILE A 62 1.88 -20.91 6.10
CA ILE A 62 1.45 -19.51 6.16
C ILE A 62 0.77 -19.16 4.85
N GLN A 63 -0.55 -19.16 4.86
CA GLN A 63 -1.38 -18.88 3.69
C GLN A 63 -2.22 -17.64 3.92
N PHE A 64 -2.38 -16.82 2.89
CA PHE A 64 -3.30 -15.70 2.93
C PHE A 64 -4.73 -16.21 3.13
N ASN A 65 -5.51 -15.55 3.98
CA ASN A 65 -6.92 -15.82 4.15
C ASN A 65 -7.71 -15.07 3.07
N SER A 66 -8.14 -15.76 2.00
CA SER A 66 -8.83 -15.13 0.87
C SER A 66 -10.12 -14.38 1.23
N ASP A 67 -10.80 -14.72 2.34
CA ASP A 67 -11.95 -13.95 2.83
C ASP A 67 -11.55 -12.52 3.24
N LYS A 68 -10.26 -12.31 3.55
CA LYS A 68 -9.66 -11.04 3.93
C LYS A 68 -9.02 -10.28 2.76
N ALA A 69 -9.21 -10.70 1.51
CA ALA A 69 -8.66 -9.96 0.37
C ALA A 69 -9.00 -8.47 0.45
N TYR A 70 -8.03 -7.58 0.19
CA TYR A 70 -8.12 -6.16 0.59
C TYR A 70 -9.36 -5.45 0.02
N TRP A 71 -9.71 -5.76 -1.23
CA TRP A 71 -10.89 -5.23 -1.92
C TRP A 71 -12.05 -6.21 -1.98
N ASN A 72 -12.11 -7.21 -1.09
CA ASN A 72 -13.17 -8.23 -1.12
C ASN A 72 -14.57 -7.61 -1.13
N ASN A 73 -14.76 -6.54 -0.34
CA ASN A 73 -16.04 -5.86 -0.15
C ASN A 73 -16.30 -4.71 -1.14
N LEU A 74 -15.41 -4.48 -2.11
CA LEU A 74 -15.59 -3.44 -3.13
C LEU A 74 -16.20 -4.02 -4.41
N LYS A 75 -17.00 -3.19 -5.10
CA LYS A 75 -17.60 -3.52 -6.42
C LYS A 75 -16.56 -3.41 -7.54
N THR A 76 -15.59 -4.31 -7.52
CA THR A 76 -14.49 -4.40 -8.48
C THR A 76 -14.13 -5.88 -8.70
N PRO A 77 -13.74 -6.27 -9.93
CA PRO A 77 -13.23 -7.62 -10.18
C PRO A 77 -11.83 -7.83 -9.59
N PHE A 78 -11.11 -6.75 -9.25
CA PHE A 78 -9.75 -6.84 -8.73
C PHE A 78 -9.74 -7.13 -7.22
N LYS A 79 -8.87 -8.04 -6.80
CA LYS A 79 -8.60 -8.36 -5.40
C LYS A 79 -7.09 -8.30 -5.16
N LEU A 80 -6.70 -7.97 -3.94
CA LEU A 80 -5.31 -7.96 -3.51
C LEU A 80 -5.16 -8.94 -2.35
N GLU A 81 -4.20 -9.83 -2.51
CA GLU A 81 -3.70 -10.72 -1.47
C GLU A 81 -2.22 -10.40 -1.27
N PHE A 82 -1.71 -10.72 -0.08
CA PHE A 82 -0.35 -10.35 0.32
C PHE A 82 0.47 -11.59 0.65
N TYR A 83 1.78 -11.49 0.52
CA TYR A 83 2.72 -12.48 1.02
C TYR A 83 3.21 -12.09 2.41
N HIS A 84 3.36 -13.09 3.28
CA HIS A 84 3.97 -12.92 4.59
C HIS A 84 5.51 -12.98 4.47
N GLN A 85 6.22 -12.23 5.31
CA GLN A 85 7.68 -12.32 5.44
C GLN A 85 8.09 -13.71 5.98
N GLY A 86 9.30 -14.16 5.69
CA GLY A 86 9.73 -15.49 6.12
C GLY A 86 10.90 -16.01 5.31
N MET A 87 11.73 -16.84 5.93
CA MET A 87 12.94 -17.38 5.32
C MET A 87 13.82 -16.25 4.78
N TYR A 88 14.00 -16.20 3.45
CA TYR A 88 14.78 -15.20 2.72
C TYR A 88 14.00 -13.91 2.40
N PHE A 89 12.69 -13.85 2.66
CA PHE A 89 11.90 -12.62 2.57
C PHE A 89 11.98 -11.84 3.89
N ASP A 90 13.18 -11.35 4.19
CA ASP A 90 13.54 -10.84 5.51
C ASP A 90 13.39 -9.31 5.67
N THR A 91 13.00 -8.63 4.59
CA THR A 91 12.81 -7.17 4.51
C THR A 91 11.40 -6.85 3.96
N PRO A 92 10.64 -5.98 4.63
CA PRO A 92 9.27 -5.70 4.24
C PRO A 92 9.20 -4.71 3.08
N VAL A 93 8.11 -4.78 2.33
CA VAL A 93 7.74 -3.76 1.34
C VAL A 93 6.58 -2.91 1.86
N LYS A 94 6.68 -1.59 1.64
CA LYS A 94 5.58 -0.66 1.95
C LYS A 94 4.60 -0.63 0.79
N ILE A 95 3.35 -0.94 1.07
CA ILE A 95 2.22 -0.95 0.13
C ILE A 95 1.26 0.19 0.47
N ASN A 96 0.86 0.97 -0.53
CA ASN A 96 -0.12 2.03 -0.37
C ASN A 96 -1.29 1.81 -1.35
N GLU A 97 -2.51 2.07 -0.89
CA GLU A 97 -3.68 2.25 -1.73
C GLU A 97 -3.76 3.72 -2.15
N VAL A 98 -3.93 3.96 -3.44
CA VAL A 98 -4.22 5.29 -3.99
C VAL A 98 -5.68 5.31 -4.41
N THR A 99 -6.49 6.15 -3.76
CA THR A 99 -7.88 6.39 -4.14
C THR A 99 -8.00 7.72 -4.89
N ALA A 100 -9.21 8.08 -5.31
CA ALA A 100 -9.48 9.37 -5.96
C ALA A 100 -9.12 10.59 -5.10
N THR A 101 -9.00 10.43 -3.76
CA THR A 101 -8.83 11.56 -2.84
C THR A 101 -7.65 11.42 -1.89
N THR A 102 -7.03 10.24 -1.77
CA THR A 102 -6.00 10.00 -0.74
C THR A 102 -5.07 8.85 -1.09
N VAL A 103 -3.87 8.90 -0.53
CA VAL A 103 -2.90 7.79 -0.51
C VAL A 103 -2.86 7.23 0.92
N LYS A 104 -3.24 5.97 1.11
CA LYS A 104 -3.33 5.30 2.41
C LYS A 104 -2.37 4.13 2.49
N ARG A 105 -1.60 4.06 3.58
CA ARG A 105 -0.75 2.91 3.88
C ARG A 105 -1.62 1.69 4.20
N ILE A 106 -1.42 0.59 3.47
CA ILE A 106 -2.01 -0.73 3.78
C ILE A 106 -1.14 -1.41 4.84
N LYS A 107 -1.45 -1.20 6.12
CA LYS A 107 -0.66 -1.75 7.23
C LYS A 107 -0.62 -3.27 7.18
N TYR A 108 0.53 -3.83 7.57
CA TYR A 108 0.61 -5.26 7.82
C TYR A 108 -0.34 -5.64 8.96
N SER A 109 -0.97 -6.81 8.84
CA SER A 109 -1.71 -7.43 9.93
C SER A 109 -1.55 -8.95 9.85
N PRO A 110 -1.20 -9.64 10.95
CA PRO A 110 -1.18 -11.10 10.97
C PRO A 110 -2.57 -11.69 10.70
N ASP A 111 -3.67 -10.96 10.95
CA ASP A 111 -5.02 -11.47 10.72
C ASP A 111 -5.39 -11.64 9.23
N TYR A 112 -4.52 -11.20 8.31
CA TYR A 112 -4.60 -11.53 6.88
C TYR A 112 -4.19 -12.97 6.56
N PHE A 113 -3.57 -13.68 7.51
CA PHE A 113 -2.92 -14.95 7.26
C PHE A 113 -3.42 -16.03 8.23
N ASN A 114 -3.49 -17.25 7.70
CA ASN A 114 -3.59 -18.47 8.49
C ASN A 114 -2.18 -19.03 8.65
N PHE A 115 -1.74 -19.25 9.89
CA PHE A 115 -0.36 -19.69 10.19
C PHE A 115 -0.22 -21.21 10.34
N GLY A 116 -1.31 -21.98 10.22
CA GLY A 116 -1.31 -23.41 10.49
C GLY A 116 -0.78 -23.71 11.90
N ASN A 117 0.25 -24.55 11.99
CA ASN A 117 0.89 -24.90 13.25
C ASN A 117 2.12 -24.05 13.59
N VAL A 118 2.41 -23.01 12.79
CA VAL A 118 3.56 -22.13 13.04
C VAL A 118 3.32 -21.31 14.31
N GLN A 119 4.12 -21.61 15.33
CA GLN A 119 4.14 -20.85 16.58
C GLN A 119 4.65 -19.44 16.28
N HIS A 120 3.85 -18.44 16.58
CA HIS A 120 4.22 -17.05 16.39
C HIS A 120 3.54 -16.16 17.43
N ASP A 121 4.20 -15.06 17.76
CA ASP A 121 3.58 -13.94 18.46
C ASP A 121 3.17 -12.90 17.42
N LYS A 122 1.89 -12.53 17.43
CA LYS A 122 1.25 -11.62 16.48
C LYS A 122 1.92 -10.24 16.45
N ASP A 123 2.58 -9.85 17.54
CA ASP A 123 3.21 -8.53 17.67
C ASP A 123 4.67 -8.50 17.24
N THR A 124 5.24 -9.63 16.78
CA THR A 124 6.68 -9.71 16.48
C THR A 124 7.06 -9.22 15.09
N VAL A 125 6.13 -9.25 14.13
CA VAL A 125 6.33 -8.73 12.77
C VAL A 125 5.57 -7.42 12.62
N LYS A 126 6.27 -6.36 12.22
CA LYS A 126 5.71 -5.01 12.00
C LYS A 126 6.33 -4.37 10.78
N ASP A 127 5.58 -3.47 10.15
CA ASP A 127 5.98 -2.69 8.97
C ASP A 127 6.70 -1.36 9.28
#